data_AF-I3RFB5-F1
#
_entry.id   AF-I3RFB5-F1
#
_cell.length_a   1.000
_cell.length_b   1.000
_cell.length_c   1.000
_cell.angle_alpha   90.00
_cell.angle_beta   90.00
_cell.angle_gamma   90.00
#
_symmetry.space_group_name_H-M   'P 1'
#
loop_
_entity.id
_entity.type
_entity.pdbx_description
1 polymer ?
#
loop_
_entity_poly.entity_id
_entity_poly.type
_entity_poly.pdbx_seq_one_letter_code
_entity_poly.pdbx_strand_id
1 'polypeptide(L)'
;MRKKVFLFVIIAIIIGGLFYPIYGYLKFDDEINPQKKTIEHSYVVIRYPDSRYLVLRDIEYVNLTAHGWSPPRGSRAYLIKIRGYITGIPEIDLAQVFLSKYDEFTIVVGSPEVSACSKNPSSFYGDCESRALAVSEITVVTSMLFKRYYYWEAIKKGLSNESAKEYAYKETMERKNIRYLSFLTKALIGLGKIGNRDHLCVVILGPAEGASSNQIIIPRPGLIILEGKRDEVLRAEAILIEKLLNVTISS
;
A
#
# COMPACT_ATOMS: atom_id res chain seq x y z
N MET A 1 34.76 17.60 -37.00
CA MET A 1 34.61 17.47 -35.52
C MET A 1 33.17 17.67 -35.03
N ARG A 2 32.49 18.79 -35.34
CA ARG A 2 31.14 19.09 -34.79
C ARG A 2 30.07 18.00 -34.96
N LYS A 3 29.99 17.33 -36.13
CA LYS A 3 29.04 16.23 -36.37
C LYS A 3 29.29 14.99 -35.49
N LYS A 4 30.55 14.66 -35.18
CA LYS A 4 30.90 13.52 -34.32
C LYS A 4 30.58 13.81 -32.86
N VAL A 5 30.80 15.05 -32.40
CA VAL A 5 30.41 15.50 -31.06
C VAL A 5 28.90 15.49 -30.90
N PHE A 6 28.15 15.99 -31.89
CA PHE A 6 26.69 15.98 -31.87
C PHE A 6 26.12 14.55 -31.84
N LEU A 7 26.67 13.64 -32.66
CA LEU A 7 26.28 12.23 -32.64
C LEU A 7 26.57 11.58 -31.28
N PHE A 8 27.72 11.88 -30.66
CA PHE A 8 28.07 11.37 -29.34
C PHE A 8 27.11 11.88 -28.25
N VAL A 9 26.70 13.15 -28.32
CA VAL A 9 25.70 13.73 -27.41
C VAL A 9 24.35 13.05 -27.58
N ILE A 10 23.90 12.81 -28.81
CA ILE A 10 22.64 12.07 -29.06
C ILE A 10 22.71 10.66 -28.51
N ILE A 11 23.81 9.94 -28.77
CA ILE A 11 24.01 8.57 -28.25
C ILE A 11 24.00 8.60 -26.72
N ALA A 12 24.68 9.55 -26.09
CA ALA A 12 24.69 9.68 -24.63
C ALA A 12 23.29 9.95 -24.05
N ILE A 13 22.47 10.77 -24.73
CA ILE A 13 21.08 11.03 -24.32
C ILE A 13 20.22 9.76 -24.45
N ILE A 14 20.35 9.03 -25.57
CA ILE A 14 19.59 7.79 -25.80
C ILE A 14 20.00 6.72 -24.77
N ILE A 15 21.30 6.51 -24.58
CA ILE A 15 21.84 5.56 -23.60
C ILE A 15 21.39 5.97 -22.19
N GLY A 16 21.54 7.23 -21.81
CA GLY A 16 21.08 7.73 -20.52
C GLY A 16 19.58 7.51 -20.30
N GLY A 17 18.76 7.77 -21.31
CA GLY A 17 17.31 7.57 -21.29
C GLY A 17 16.89 6.11 -21.08
N LEU A 18 17.67 5.15 -21.61
CA LEU A 18 17.41 3.71 -21.43
C LEU A 18 17.99 3.15 -20.12
N PHE A 19 19.17 3.61 -19.72
CA PHE A 19 19.82 3.15 -18.49
C PHE A 19 19.09 3.64 -17.23
N TYR A 20 18.48 4.81 -17.26
CA TYR A 20 17.76 5.37 -16.12
C TYR A 20 16.61 4.49 -15.60
N PRO A 21 15.64 4.03 -16.42
CA PRO A 21 14.60 3.12 -15.95
C PRO A 21 15.14 1.73 -15.57
N ILE A 22 16.20 1.24 -16.22
CA ILE A 22 16.86 -0.01 -15.84
C ILE A 22 17.48 0.12 -14.44
N TYR A 23 18.19 1.21 -14.17
CA TYR A 23 18.75 1.48 -12.85
C TYR A 23 17.66 1.51 -11.77
N GLY A 24 16.56 2.20 -12.06
CA GLY A 24 15.38 2.18 -11.20
C GLY A 24 14.84 0.79 -10.93
N TYR A 25 14.70 -0.02 -11.98
CA TYR A 25 14.20 -1.39 -11.85
C TYR A 25 15.14 -2.26 -10.98
N LEU A 26 16.45 -2.11 -11.14
CA LEU A 26 17.44 -2.83 -10.32
C LEU A 26 17.38 -2.40 -8.85
N LYS A 27 16.99 -1.16 -8.57
CA LYS A 27 16.79 -0.64 -7.20
C LYS A 27 15.45 -0.98 -6.58
N PHE A 28 14.49 -1.49 -7.35
CA PHE A 28 13.17 -1.79 -6.84
C PHE A 28 13.19 -2.74 -5.63
N ASP A 29 13.96 -3.83 -5.70
CA ASP A 29 14.02 -4.84 -4.64
C ASP A 29 14.58 -4.28 -3.32
N ASP A 30 15.66 -3.50 -3.40
CA ASP A 30 16.27 -2.81 -2.26
C ASP A 30 15.25 -1.89 -1.55
N GLU A 31 14.38 -1.24 -2.31
CA GLU A 31 13.38 -0.30 -1.79
C GLU A 31 12.16 -0.98 -1.20
N ILE A 32 11.74 -2.14 -1.73
CA ILE A 32 10.59 -2.87 -1.20
C ILE A 32 10.93 -3.85 -0.08
N ASN A 33 12.20 -4.28 0.00
CA ASN A 33 12.66 -5.19 1.03
C ASN A 33 13.99 -4.70 1.64
N PRO A 34 13.96 -3.62 2.46
CA PRO A 34 15.18 -3.09 3.03
C PRO A 34 15.83 -4.09 3.98
N GLN A 35 17.08 -4.43 3.72
CA GLN A 35 17.86 -5.42 4.51
C GLN A 35 18.35 -4.88 5.87
N LYS A 36 17.96 -3.66 6.23
CA LYS A 36 18.32 -3.04 7.52
C LYS A 36 17.56 -3.73 8.65
N LYS A 37 18.22 -3.97 9.79
CA LYS A 37 17.50 -4.44 10.99
C LYS A 37 16.53 -3.36 11.48
N THR A 38 15.30 -3.77 11.78
CA THR A 38 14.28 -2.91 12.39
C THR A 38 13.46 -3.68 13.42
N ILE A 39 12.70 -2.96 14.24
CA ILE A 39 11.75 -3.54 15.18
C ILE A 39 10.53 -3.99 14.37
N GLU A 40 10.09 -5.21 14.66
CA GLU A 40 8.90 -5.80 14.07
C GLU A 40 7.85 -5.97 15.16
N HIS A 41 6.63 -5.51 14.90
CA HIS A 41 5.48 -5.79 15.76
C HIS A 41 4.55 -6.79 15.07
N SER A 42 4.06 -7.76 15.84
CA SER A 42 3.18 -8.81 15.34
C SER A 42 1.75 -8.61 15.81
N TYR A 43 0.82 -8.75 14.87
CA TYR A 43 -0.61 -8.61 15.08
C TYR A 43 -1.33 -9.87 14.64
N VAL A 44 -2.35 -10.26 15.42
CA VAL A 44 -3.28 -11.33 15.06
C VAL A 44 -4.58 -10.67 14.61
N VAL A 45 -4.90 -10.81 13.33
CA VAL A 45 -6.15 -10.34 12.74
C VAL A 45 -7.09 -11.51 12.55
N ILE A 46 -8.24 -11.47 13.20
CA ILE A 46 -9.20 -12.56 13.24
C ILE A 46 -10.45 -12.13 12.50
N ARG A 47 -10.76 -12.81 11.40
CA ARG A 47 -12.05 -12.69 10.70
C ARG A 47 -13.05 -13.64 11.33
N TYR A 48 -14.14 -13.10 11.86
CA TYR A 48 -15.27 -13.88 12.37
C TYR A 48 -16.16 -14.40 11.23
N PRO A 49 -17.01 -15.41 11.49
CA PRO A 49 -17.93 -15.97 10.50
C PRO A 49 -18.91 -14.93 9.91
N ASP A 50 -19.26 -13.91 10.69
CA ASP A 50 -20.11 -12.79 10.28
C ASP A 50 -19.34 -11.69 9.51
N SER A 51 -18.08 -11.97 9.12
CA SER A 51 -17.18 -11.06 8.41
C SER A 51 -16.74 -9.82 9.19
N ARG A 52 -17.00 -9.74 10.50
CA ARG A 52 -16.33 -8.75 11.36
C ARG A 52 -14.88 -9.15 11.61
N TYR A 53 -14.06 -8.15 11.91
CA TYR A 53 -12.65 -8.35 12.23
C TYR A 53 -12.33 -7.94 13.66
N LEU A 54 -11.51 -8.74 14.32
CA LEU A 54 -10.86 -8.40 15.58
C LEU A 54 -9.36 -8.32 15.33
N VAL A 55 -8.75 -7.21 15.74
CA VAL A 55 -7.30 -6.99 15.66
C VAL A 55 -6.76 -6.98 17.08
N LEU A 56 -5.75 -7.81 17.33
CA LEU A 56 -5.06 -7.91 18.61
C LEU A 56 -3.55 -7.85 18.39
N ARG A 57 -2.81 -7.26 19.32
CA ARG A 57 -1.37 -7.55 19.40
C ARG A 57 -1.16 -9.01 19.77
N ASP A 58 -0.05 -9.58 19.35
CA ASP A 58 0.34 -10.96 19.70
C ASP A 58 0.26 -11.23 21.21
N ILE A 59 0.73 -10.31 22.04
CA ILE A 59 0.68 -10.42 23.51
C ILE A 59 -0.74 -10.37 24.06
N GLU A 60 -1.63 -9.58 23.44
CA GLU A 60 -3.04 -9.50 23.83
C GLU A 60 -3.78 -10.79 23.46
N TYR A 61 -3.49 -11.34 22.28
CA TYR A 61 -4.04 -12.63 21.84
C TYR A 61 -3.60 -13.77 22.76
N VAL A 62 -2.30 -13.84 23.12
CA VAL A 62 -1.78 -14.84 24.06
C VAL A 62 -2.43 -14.68 25.43
N ASN A 63 -2.59 -13.45 25.92
CA ASN A 63 -3.22 -13.19 27.21
C ASN A 63 -4.70 -13.63 27.22
N LEU A 64 -5.47 -13.29 26.19
CA LEU A 64 -6.88 -13.69 26.08
C LEU A 64 -7.03 -15.22 26.03
N THR A 65 -6.20 -15.88 25.21
CA THR A 65 -6.24 -17.34 25.07
C THR A 65 -5.80 -18.06 26.35
N ALA A 66 -4.84 -17.51 27.10
CA ALA A 66 -4.47 -18.00 28.43
C ALA A 66 -5.61 -17.88 29.45
N HIS A 67 -6.50 -16.90 29.31
CA HIS A 67 -7.70 -16.72 30.14
C HIS A 67 -8.93 -17.50 29.62
N GLY A 68 -8.73 -18.45 28.69
CA GLY A 68 -9.79 -19.33 28.20
C GLY A 68 -10.68 -18.74 27.11
N TRP A 69 -10.34 -17.57 26.57
CA TRP A 69 -11.02 -17.03 25.39
C TRP A 69 -10.56 -17.75 24.13
N SER A 70 -11.49 -18.12 23.26
CA SER A 70 -11.19 -18.67 21.94
C SER A 70 -12.04 -17.98 20.88
N PRO A 71 -11.52 -17.74 19.66
CA PRO A 71 -12.33 -17.24 18.56
C PRO A 71 -13.55 -18.15 18.30
N PRO A 72 -14.71 -17.58 17.91
CA PRO A 72 -15.87 -18.38 17.51
C PRO A 72 -15.53 -19.41 16.43
N ARG A 73 -16.20 -20.57 16.43
CA ARG A 73 -16.00 -21.60 15.39
C ARG A 73 -16.23 -21.01 14.00
N GLY A 74 -15.35 -21.36 13.07
CA GLY A 74 -15.35 -20.82 11.70
C GLY A 74 -14.57 -19.52 11.53
N SER A 75 -14.00 -18.95 12.60
CA SER A 75 -13.10 -17.80 12.49
C SER A 75 -11.79 -18.17 11.80
N ARG A 76 -11.19 -17.23 11.07
CA ARG A 76 -9.86 -17.35 10.48
C ARG A 76 -8.92 -16.33 11.10
N ALA A 77 -7.79 -16.77 11.61
CA ALA A 77 -6.76 -15.90 12.19
C ALA A 77 -5.56 -15.77 11.25
N TYR A 78 -5.06 -14.55 11.12
CA TYR A 78 -3.90 -14.21 10.31
C TYR A 78 -2.87 -13.52 11.20
N LEU A 79 -1.66 -14.08 11.25
CA LEU A 79 -0.51 -13.42 11.86
C LEU A 79 0.11 -12.49 10.82
N ILE A 80 0.16 -11.21 11.13
CA ILE A 80 0.65 -10.13 10.26
C ILE A 80 1.75 -9.39 11.01
N LYS A 81 2.87 -9.16 10.34
CA LYS A 81 4.02 -8.44 10.89
C LYS A 81 4.05 -7.02 10.34
N ILE A 82 4.36 -6.02 11.15
CA ILE A 82 4.56 -4.65 10.66
C ILE A 82 6.01 -4.25 10.90
N ARG A 83 6.66 -3.73 9.85
CA ARG A 83 8.04 -3.27 9.88
C ARG A 83 8.11 -1.81 9.44
N GLY A 84 8.56 -0.94 10.35
CA GLY A 84 8.80 0.48 10.07
C GLY A 84 10.30 0.77 9.95
N TYR A 85 10.73 1.51 8.93
CA TYR A 85 12.15 1.84 8.70
C TYR A 85 12.45 3.34 8.82
N ILE A 86 11.46 4.18 9.13
CA ILE A 86 11.59 5.63 9.21
C ILE A 86 12.09 6.03 10.61
N THR A 87 11.28 5.73 11.64
CA THR A 87 11.64 5.95 13.05
C THR A 87 12.04 4.66 13.75
N GLY A 88 11.67 3.50 13.17
CA GLY A 88 11.87 2.18 13.76
C GLY A 88 10.72 1.73 14.67
N ILE A 89 9.67 2.54 14.86
CA ILE A 89 8.43 2.14 15.56
C ILE A 89 7.33 1.97 14.51
N PRO A 90 6.87 0.74 14.21
CA PRO A 90 5.98 0.46 13.09
C PRO A 90 4.69 1.29 13.04
N GLU A 91 4.02 1.49 14.18
CA GLU A 91 2.75 2.23 14.24
C GLU A 91 2.94 3.72 14.00
N ILE A 92 4.04 4.28 14.51
CA ILE A 92 4.40 5.68 14.30
C ILE A 92 4.75 5.89 12.83
N ASP A 93 5.53 4.99 12.24
CA ASP A 93 5.88 5.05 10.81
C ASP A 93 4.63 4.94 9.93
N LEU A 94 3.69 4.04 10.28
CA LEU A 94 2.44 3.87 9.55
C LEU A 94 1.59 5.14 9.60
N ALA A 95 1.40 5.68 10.80
CA ALA A 95 0.67 6.92 11.03
C ALA A 95 1.35 8.09 10.33
N GLN A 96 2.68 8.20 10.42
CA GLN A 96 3.44 9.26 9.76
C GLN A 96 3.25 9.22 8.25
N VAL A 97 3.31 8.03 7.62
CA VAL A 97 3.09 7.92 6.18
C VAL A 97 1.63 8.25 5.84
N PHE A 98 0.65 7.56 6.39
CA PHE A 98 -0.74 7.76 6.00
C PHE A 98 -1.34 9.12 6.37
N LEU A 99 -0.87 9.73 7.45
CA LEU A 99 -1.34 11.03 7.91
C LEU A 99 -0.50 12.18 7.39
N SER A 100 0.47 11.98 6.49
CA SER A 100 1.18 13.09 5.82
C SER A 100 0.32 13.70 4.71
N LYS A 101 0.63 14.95 4.33
CA LYS A 101 0.05 15.58 3.13
C LYS A 101 0.86 15.15 1.92
N TYR A 102 0.18 14.71 0.87
CA TYR A 102 0.76 14.35 -0.43
C TYR A 102 0.05 15.13 -1.53
N ASP A 103 0.74 15.32 -2.66
CA ASP A 103 0.20 15.93 -3.86
C ASP A 103 -0.60 14.91 -4.69
N GLU A 104 -0.21 13.64 -4.65
CA GLU A 104 -0.94 12.55 -5.28
C GLU A 104 -0.76 11.22 -4.53
N PHE A 105 -1.59 10.22 -4.86
CA PHE A 105 -1.39 8.86 -4.38
C PHE A 105 -1.58 7.82 -5.48
N THR A 106 -0.83 6.73 -5.40
CA THR A 106 -0.91 5.57 -6.28
C THR A 106 -1.19 4.31 -5.49
N ILE A 107 -2.19 3.54 -5.94
CA ILE A 107 -2.39 2.15 -5.50
C ILE A 107 -1.86 1.23 -6.60
N VAL A 108 -0.83 0.44 -6.27
CA VAL A 108 -0.30 -0.60 -7.17
C VAL A 108 -0.95 -1.93 -6.82
N VAL A 109 -1.82 -2.42 -7.71
CA VAL A 109 -2.75 -3.53 -7.41
C VAL A 109 -2.15 -4.94 -7.52
N GLY A 110 -0.89 -5.04 -7.94
CA GLY A 110 -0.18 -6.28 -8.22
C GLY A 110 0.35 -6.32 -9.65
N SER A 111 0.81 -7.49 -10.10
CA SER A 111 1.38 -7.68 -11.43
C SER A 111 0.33 -7.44 -12.53
N PRO A 112 0.73 -7.17 -13.77
CA PRO A 112 -0.21 -7.08 -14.90
C PRO A 112 -1.07 -8.35 -15.10
N GLU A 113 -0.62 -9.50 -14.59
CA GLU A 113 -1.36 -10.77 -14.64
C GLU A 113 -2.61 -10.74 -13.77
N VAL A 114 -2.67 -9.86 -12.76
CA VAL A 114 -3.90 -9.59 -11.98
C VAL A 114 -5.05 -9.13 -12.88
N SER A 115 -4.77 -8.58 -14.07
CA SER A 115 -5.83 -8.26 -15.03
C SER A 115 -6.64 -9.51 -15.45
N ALA A 116 -6.06 -10.72 -15.33
CA ALA A 116 -6.76 -11.98 -15.52
C ALA A 116 -7.94 -12.14 -14.56
N CYS A 117 -7.91 -11.57 -13.34
CA CYS A 117 -9.06 -11.62 -12.43
C CYS A 117 -10.34 -11.02 -13.02
N SER A 118 -10.21 -10.00 -13.86
CA SER A 118 -11.36 -9.38 -14.53
C SER A 118 -11.81 -10.12 -15.80
N LYS A 119 -10.90 -10.86 -16.44
CA LYS A 119 -11.12 -11.45 -17.78
C LYS A 119 -11.38 -12.96 -17.74
N ASN A 120 -10.60 -13.68 -16.95
CA ASN A 120 -10.71 -15.11 -16.71
C ASN A 120 -10.24 -15.46 -15.29
N PRO A 121 -11.14 -15.39 -14.29
CA PRO A 121 -10.82 -15.65 -12.89
C PRO A 121 -10.16 -17.02 -12.65
N SER A 122 -10.53 -18.03 -13.43
CA SER A 122 -10.00 -19.40 -13.28
C SER A 122 -8.51 -19.54 -13.60
N SER A 123 -7.94 -18.60 -14.35
CA SER A 123 -6.51 -18.58 -14.71
C SER A 123 -5.65 -17.77 -13.75
N PHE A 124 -6.25 -17.09 -12.77
CA PHE A 124 -5.51 -16.27 -11.82
C PHE A 124 -4.87 -17.15 -10.74
N TYR A 125 -3.59 -16.92 -10.47
CA TYR A 125 -2.90 -17.56 -9.36
C TYR A 125 -3.17 -16.80 -8.05
N GLY A 126 -4.28 -17.16 -7.40
CA GLY A 126 -4.73 -16.54 -6.15
C GLY A 126 -6.25 -16.54 -6.04
N ASP A 127 -6.78 -15.68 -5.16
CA ASP A 127 -8.22 -15.45 -5.01
C ASP A 127 -8.61 -14.04 -5.46
N CYS A 128 -9.33 -13.96 -6.58
CA CYS A 128 -9.71 -12.68 -7.19
C CYS A 128 -10.68 -11.87 -6.34
N GLU A 129 -11.61 -12.54 -5.65
CA GLU A 129 -12.59 -11.85 -4.80
C GLU A 129 -11.87 -11.16 -3.63
N SER A 130 -11.03 -11.89 -2.90
CA SER A 130 -10.25 -11.32 -1.80
C SER A 130 -9.29 -10.23 -2.28
N ARG A 131 -8.65 -10.39 -3.44
CA ARG A 131 -7.79 -9.35 -4.02
C ARG A 131 -8.57 -8.08 -4.30
N ALA A 132 -9.73 -8.18 -4.96
CA ALA A 132 -10.57 -7.03 -5.27
C ALA A 132 -11.04 -6.31 -4.00
N LEU A 133 -11.43 -7.08 -2.98
CA LEU A 133 -11.82 -6.54 -1.67
C LEU A 133 -10.66 -5.83 -0.98
N ALA A 134 -9.46 -6.43 -0.95
CA ALA A 134 -8.28 -5.80 -0.36
C ALA A 134 -7.91 -4.49 -1.07
N VAL A 135 -7.91 -4.49 -2.41
CA VAL A 135 -7.68 -3.27 -3.22
C VAL A 135 -8.72 -2.20 -2.93
N SER A 136 -9.99 -2.60 -2.80
CA SER A 136 -11.09 -1.68 -2.48
C SER A 136 -10.90 -1.05 -1.10
N GLU A 137 -10.70 -1.87 -0.06
CA GLU A 137 -10.52 -1.41 1.33
C GLU A 137 -9.35 -0.43 1.43
N ILE A 138 -8.16 -0.81 0.97
CA ILE A 138 -6.99 0.07 1.04
C ILE A 138 -7.17 1.35 0.22
N THR A 139 -7.88 1.29 -0.92
CA THR A 139 -8.21 2.46 -1.71
C THR A 139 -9.13 3.40 -0.96
N VAL A 140 -10.14 2.88 -0.26
CA VAL A 140 -11.07 3.69 0.54
C VAL A 140 -10.34 4.35 1.71
N VAL A 141 -9.53 3.60 2.46
CA VAL A 141 -8.69 4.15 3.55
C VAL A 141 -7.82 5.28 3.05
N THR A 142 -7.04 5.00 2.00
CA THR A 142 -6.10 5.97 1.44
C THR A 142 -6.83 7.22 0.94
N SER A 143 -7.95 7.03 0.23
CA SER A 143 -8.76 8.14 -0.29
C SER A 143 -9.39 8.95 0.84
N MET A 144 -9.87 8.32 1.92
CA MET A 144 -10.46 9.03 3.06
C MET A 144 -9.44 9.92 3.76
N LEU A 145 -8.24 9.41 3.98
CA LEU A 145 -7.15 10.16 4.61
C LEU A 145 -6.65 11.30 3.73
N PHE A 146 -6.60 11.08 2.42
CA PHE A 146 -6.25 12.11 1.44
C PHE A 146 -7.32 13.22 1.36
N LYS A 147 -8.61 12.86 1.29
CA LYS A 147 -9.76 13.79 1.27
C LYS A 147 -9.77 14.76 2.44
N ARG A 148 -9.32 14.31 3.63
CA ARG A 148 -9.29 15.13 4.85
C ARG A 148 -8.62 16.48 4.62
N TYR A 149 -7.52 16.52 3.86
CA TYR A 149 -6.79 17.75 3.59
C TYR A 149 -7.59 18.74 2.77
N TYR A 150 -8.14 18.30 1.65
CA TYR A 150 -8.95 19.14 0.77
C TYR A 150 -10.26 19.58 1.42
N TYR A 151 -10.83 18.73 2.27
CA TYR A 151 -12.00 19.10 3.07
C TYR A 151 -11.68 20.29 3.99
N TRP A 152 -10.60 20.19 4.78
CA TRP A 152 -10.19 21.28 5.66
C TRP A 152 -9.78 22.54 4.89
N GLU A 153 -9.18 22.40 3.72
CA GLU A 153 -8.88 23.52 2.85
C GLU A 153 -10.15 24.23 2.36
N ALA A 154 -11.17 23.47 1.93
CA ALA A 154 -12.46 24.04 1.52
C ALA A 154 -13.19 24.74 2.67
N ILE A 155 -13.19 24.16 3.87
CA ILE A 155 -13.78 24.79 5.06
C ILE A 155 -13.07 26.12 5.36
N LYS A 156 -11.73 26.16 5.27
CA LYS A 156 -10.96 27.41 5.46
C LYS A 156 -11.25 28.46 4.39
N LYS A 157 -11.63 28.04 3.18
CA LYS A 157 -12.10 28.92 2.09
C LYS A 157 -13.55 29.39 2.28
N GLY A 158 -14.24 28.97 3.33
CA GLY A 158 -15.61 29.37 3.66
C GLY A 158 -16.70 28.57 2.94
N LEU A 159 -16.37 27.41 2.37
CA LEU A 159 -17.37 26.54 1.76
C LEU A 159 -18.26 25.88 2.83
N SER A 160 -19.51 25.58 2.47
CA SER A 160 -20.39 24.76 3.28
C SER A 160 -19.86 23.33 3.42
N ASN A 161 -20.40 22.57 4.37
CA ASN A 161 -19.99 21.19 4.60
C ASN A 161 -20.20 20.31 3.35
N GLU A 162 -21.34 20.45 2.69
CA GLU A 162 -21.69 19.70 1.48
C GLU A 162 -20.74 20.05 0.33
N SER A 163 -20.51 21.35 0.08
CA SER A 163 -19.59 21.79 -0.97
C SER A 163 -18.13 21.43 -0.66
N ALA A 164 -17.73 21.44 0.61
CA ALA A 164 -16.40 21.00 1.02
C ALA A 164 -16.17 19.50 0.80
N LYS A 165 -17.20 18.67 1.03
CA LYS A 165 -17.14 17.23 0.71
C LYS A 165 -17.02 16.99 -0.79
N GLU A 166 -17.80 17.70 -1.59
CA GLU A 166 -17.75 17.59 -3.05
C GLU A 166 -16.39 18.05 -3.60
N TYR A 167 -15.87 19.17 -3.11
CA TYR A 167 -14.53 19.67 -3.45
C TYR A 167 -13.46 18.64 -3.11
N ALA A 168 -13.46 18.12 -1.88
CA ALA A 168 -12.50 17.11 -1.44
C ALA A 168 -12.57 15.83 -2.28
N TYR A 169 -13.77 15.40 -2.65
CA TYR A 169 -13.96 14.26 -3.53
C TYR A 169 -13.34 14.49 -4.91
N LYS A 170 -13.63 15.63 -5.56
CA LYS A 170 -13.09 15.96 -6.89
C LYS A 170 -11.56 16.02 -6.88
N GLU A 171 -10.98 16.78 -5.96
CA GLU A 171 -9.52 16.92 -5.84
C GLU A 171 -8.83 15.56 -5.61
N THR A 172 -9.42 14.70 -4.79
CA THR A 172 -8.89 13.36 -4.51
C THR A 172 -8.95 12.46 -5.74
N MET A 173 -10.06 12.47 -6.48
CA MET A 173 -10.22 11.63 -7.66
C MET A 173 -9.29 12.03 -8.81
N GLU A 174 -9.00 13.32 -8.95
CA GLU A 174 -8.02 13.82 -9.94
C GLU A 174 -6.58 13.38 -9.64
N ARG A 175 -6.25 13.16 -8.37
CA ARG A 175 -4.89 12.85 -7.87
C ARG A 175 -4.71 11.36 -7.50
N LYS A 176 -5.77 10.57 -7.70
CA LYS A 176 -5.77 9.13 -7.48
C LYS A 176 -5.27 8.41 -8.73
N ASN A 177 -4.22 7.62 -8.56
CA ASN A 177 -3.72 6.73 -9.60
C ASN A 177 -3.89 5.26 -9.19
N ILE A 178 -4.29 4.41 -10.15
CA ILE A 178 -4.27 2.96 -10.00
C ILE A 178 -3.33 2.40 -11.07
N ARG A 179 -2.33 1.60 -10.67
CA ARG A 179 -1.32 1.05 -11.58
C ARG A 179 -1.10 -0.44 -11.32
N TYR A 180 -0.58 -1.13 -12.33
CA TYR A 180 0.01 -2.46 -12.17
C TYR A 180 1.51 -2.35 -11.89
N LEU A 181 2.07 -3.36 -11.25
CA LEU A 181 3.49 -3.52 -10.94
C LEU A 181 4.29 -3.96 -12.19
N SER A 182 4.19 -3.15 -13.24
CA SER A 182 4.96 -3.32 -14.48
C SER A 182 6.43 -2.93 -14.29
N PHE A 183 7.26 -3.22 -15.29
CA PHE A 183 8.66 -2.78 -15.33
C PHE A 183 8.81 -1.27 -15.04
N LEU A 184 7.99 -0.44 -15.69
CA LEU A 184 8.06 1.02 -15.51
C LEU A 184 7.63 1.43 -14.11
N THR A 185 6.57 0.84 -13.56
CA THR A 185 6.13 1.13 -12.18
C THR A 185 7.20 0.75 -11.17
N LYS A 186 7.83 -0.42 -11.31
CA LYS A 186 8.96 -0.86 -10.48
C LYS A 186 10.12 0.12 -10.58
N ALA A 187 10.46 0.56 -11.80
CA ALA A 187 11.49 1.57 -12.01
C ALA A 187 11.17 2.90 -11.32
N LEU A 188 9.92 3.39 -11.42
CA LEU A 188 9.50 4.63 -10.76
C LEU A 188 9.59 4.54 -9.23
N ILE A 189 9.26 3.39 -8.64
CA ILE A 189 9.41 3.14 -7.19
C ILE A 189 10.89 3.14 -6.82
N GLY A 190 11.72 2.38 -7.55
CA GLY A 190 13.16 2.27 -7.28
C GLY A 190 13.91 3.59 -7.44
N LEU A 191 13.45 4.47 -8.34
CA LEU A 191 13.99 5.83 -8.52
C LEU A 191 13.46 6.85 -7.50
N GLY A 192 12.53 6.47 -6.63
CA GLY A 192 11.90 7.41 -5.71
C GLY A 192 10.99 8.43 -6.38
N LYS A 193 10.53 8.18 -7.62
CA LYS A 193 9.60 9.07 -8.34
C LYS A 193 8.16 8.90 -7.86
N ILE A 194 7.81 7.69 -7.42
CA ILE A 194 6.57 7.42 -6.69
C ILE A 194 6.91 6.75 -5.35
N GLY A 195 6.09 6.97 -4.34
CA GLY A 195 6.36 6.50 -2.98
C GLY A 195 7.45 7.32 -2.30
N ASN A 196 7.23 8.63 -2.19
CA ASN A 196 8.14 9.62 -1.62
C ASN A 196 7.35 10.65 -0.79
N ARG A 197 7.99 11.74 -0.34
CA ARG A 197 7.34 12.75 0.52
C ARG A 197 6.16 13.48 -0.12
N ASP A 198 6.09 13.53 -1.44
CA ASP A 198 5.07 14.24 -2.21
C ASP A 198 4.06 13.28 -2.86
N HIS A 199 4.42 11.99 -2.98
CA HIS A 199 3.60 10.96 -3.61
C HIS A 199 3.47 9.71 -2.74
N LEU A 200 2.28 9.48 -2.17
CA LEU A 200 1.98 8.23 -1.47
C LEU A 200 1.84 7.07 -2.48
N CYS A 201 2.49 5.95 -2.23
CA CYS A 201 2.38 4.73 -3.00
C CYS A 201 2.11 3.56 -2.06
N VAL A 202 1.01 2.85 -2.30
CA VAL A 202 0.70 1.59 -1.61
C VAL A 202 0.83 0.46 -2.62
N VAL A 203 1.73 -0.48 -2.36
CA VAL A 203 2.01 -1.63 -3.22
C VAL A 203 1.41 -2.88 -2.63
N ILE A 204 0.61 -3.60 -3.40
CA ILE A 204 -0.05 -4.83 -3.00
C ILE A 204 0.64 -6.01 -3.69
N LEU A 205 1.27 -6.88 -2.90
CA LEU A 205 1.99 -8.07 -3.32
C LEU A 205 1.31 -9.31 -2.72
N GLY A 206 0.68 -10.12 -3.56
CA GLY A 206 0.09 -11.39 -3.14
C GLY A 206 0.71 -12.59 -3.85
N PRO A 207 0.00 -13.73 -3.91
CA PRO A 207 0.54 -14.98 -4.43
C PRO A 207 1.06 -14.88 -5.87
N ALA A 208 0.32 -14.19 -6.75
CA ALA A 208 0.71 -13.95 -8.14
C ALA A 208 2.02 -13.16 -8.28
N GLU A 209 2.37 -12.37 -7.27
CA GLU A 209 3.62 -11.59 -7.23
C GLU A 209 4.76 -12.34 -6.53
N GLY A 210 4.53 -13.58 -6.07
CA GLY A 210 5.51 -14.38 -5.34
C GLY A 210 5.63 -14.01 -3.85
N ALA A 211 4.60 -13.40 -3.26
CA ALA A 211 4.58 -13.05 -1.84
C ALA A 211 4.87 -14.26 -0.95
N SER A 212 5.84 -14.10 -0.05
CA SER A 212 6.43 -15.18 0.74
C SER A 212 6.23 -15.00 2.24
N SER A 213 5.60 -13.91 2.65
CA SER A 213 5.32 -13.56 4.04
C SER A 213 3.97 -12.84 4.17
N ASN A 214 3.56 -12.56 5.41
CA ASN A 214 2.37 -11.79 5.75
C ASN A 214 2.86 -10.56 6.52
N GLN A 215 3.09 -9.46 5.81
CA GLN A 215 3.70 -8.29 6.42
C GLN A 215 3.31 -6.98 5.74
N ILE A 216 3.29 -5.95 6.56
CA ILE A 216 3.19 -4.55 6.15
C ILE A 216 4.57 -3.93 6.31
N ILE A 217 5.14 -3.43 5.23
CA ILE A 217 6.48 -2.85 5.19
C ILE A 217 6.37 -1.36 4.91
N ILE A 218 7.01 -0.55 5.73
CA ILE A 218 7.04 0.91 5.60
C ILE A 218 8.51 1.34 5.43
N PRO A 219 9.06 1.17 4.21
CA PRO A 219 10.49 1.33 3.96
C PRO A 219 10.95 2.80 4.06
N ARG A 220 10.09 3.75 3.65
CA ARG A 220 10.42 5.18 3.62
C ARG A 220 9.15 6.05 3.58
N PRO A 221 9.25 7.37 3.81
CA PRO A 221 8.10 8.26 3.72
C PRO A 221 7.40 8.15 2.37
N GLY A 222 6.09 7.90 2.41
CA GLY A 222 5.24 7.79 1.22
C GLY A 222 5.22 6.42 0.56
N LEU A 223 5.95 5.40 1.03
CA LEU A 223 5.86 4.05 0.47
C LEU A 223 5.39 3.06 1.53
N ILE A 224 4.37 2.27 1.18
CA ILE A 224 3.84 1.17 1.99
C ILE A 224 3.68 -0.04 1.11
N ILE A 225 4.04 -1.21 1.62
CA ILE A 225 3.92 -2.48 0.92
C ILE A 225 3.10 -3.43 1.79
N LEU A 226 2.07 -4.01 1.19
CA LEU A 226 1.26 -5.08 1.74
C LEU A 226 1.73 -6.37 1.05
N GLU A 227 2.30 -7.29 1.80
CA GLU A 227 2.78 -8.57 1.30
C GLU A 227 2.01 -9.70 1.98
N GLY A 228 1.15 -10.40 1.24
CA GLY A 228 0.34 -11.49 1.78
C GLY A 228 0.53 -12.79 1.02
N LYS A 229 0.90 -13.88 1.72
CA LYS A 229 0.99 -15.25 1.13
C LYS A 229 -0.31 -15.74 0.47
N ARG A 230 -1.45 -15.11 0.80
CA ARG A 230 -2.79 -15.38 0.26
C ARG A 230 -3.52 -14.05 0.11
N ASP A 231 -4.37 -13.91 -0.89
CA ASP A 231 -5.12 -12.67 -1.11
C ASP A 231 -6.08 -12.34 0.06
N GLU A 232 -6.59 -13.35 0.76
CA GLU A 232 -7.37 -13.16 2.00
C GLU A 232 -6.59 -12.40 3.09
N VAL A 233 -5.26 -12.57 3.14
CA VAL A 233 -4.40 -11.90 4.11
C VAL A 233 -4.21 -10.43 3.75
N LEU A 234 -4.10 -10.10 2.46
CA LEU A 234 -4.00 -8.70 2.01
C LEU A 234 -5.18 -7.86 2.48
N ARG A 235 -6.37 -8.47 2.51
CA ARG A 235 -7.56 -7.84 3.08
C ARG A 235 -7.42 -7.62 4.58
N ALA A 236 -6.97 -8.64 5.32
CA ALA A 236 -6.70 -8.51 6.75
C ALA A 236 -5.62 -7.45 7.07
N GLU A 237 -4.65 -7.23 6.19
CA GLU A 237 -3.65 -6.17 6.29
C GLU A 237 -4.27 -4.77 6.11
N ALA A 238 -5.19 -4.60 5.15
CA ALA A 238 -5.94 -3.35 4.98
C ALA A 238 -6.76 -3.01 6.24
N ILE A 239 -7.47 -4.00 6.81
CA ILE A 239 -8.22 -3.83 8.06
C ILE A 239 -7.31 -3.51 9.26
N LEU A 240 -6.12 -4.12 9.32
CA LEU A 240 -5.13 -3.79 10.35
C LEU A 240 -4.73 -2.30 10.27
N ILE A 241 -4.50 -1.79 9.06
CA ILE A 241 -4.20 -0.37 8.84
C ILE A 241 -5.36 0.52 9.32
N GLU A 242 -6.60 0.20 8.95
CA GLU A 242 -7.80 0.93 9.42
C GLU A 242 -7.82 1.04 10.95
N LYS A 243 -7.62 -0.10 11.62
CA LYS A 243 -7.66 -0.17 13.07
C LYS A 243 -6.55 0.65 13.72
N LEU A 244 -5.31 0.55 13.20
CA LEU A 244 -4.16 1.25 13.75
C LEU A 244 -4.24 2.77 13.53
N LEU A 245 -4.85 3.20 12.42
CA LEU A 245 -5.08 4.62 12.13
C LEU A 245 -6.35 5.17 12.79
N ASN A 246 -7.11 4.32 13.49
CA ASN A 246 -8.41 4.63 14.07
C ASN A 246 -9.39 5.25 13.06
N VAL A 247 -9.38 4.72 11.84
CA VAL A 247 -10.28 5.13 10.75
C VAL A 247 -11.37 4.08 10.62
N THR A 248 -12.61 4.46 10.94
CA THR A 248 -13.77 3.61 10.67
C THR A 248 -14.32 3.94 9.29
N ILE A 249 -14.21 3.01 8.35
CA ILE A 249 -15.01 3.07 7.12
C ILE A 249 -16.44 2.68 7.51
N SER A 250 -17.37 3.63 7.45
CA SER A 250 -18.78 3.31 7.45
C SER A 250 -19.11 2.63 6.12
N SER A 251 -19.20 1.30 6.15
CA SER A 251 -19.74 0.47 5.07
C SER A 251 -21.24 0.66 4.93
#